data_AF-A0A0U3W9K2-F1
#
_entry.id   AF-A0A0U3W9K2-F1
#
_cell.length_a   1.000
_cell.length_b   1.000
_cell.length_c   1.000
_cell.angle_alpha   90.00
_cell.angle_beta   90.00
_cell.angle_gamma   90.00
#
_symmetry.space_group_name_H-M   'P 1'
#
loop_
_entity.id
_entity.type
_entity.pdbx_description
1 polymer ?
#
loop_
_entity_poly.entity_id
_entity_poly.type
_entity_poly.pdbx_seq_one_letter_code
_entity_poly.pdbx_strand_id
1 'polypeptide(L)' 'MQVINKIDEGKILIEAGYSEAHLISEALTMYRLWLETLHGRNSEEEMQIGALRHTIMNPTVKGMCHGMEGKSR' A
#
# COMPACT_ATOMS: atom_id res chain seq x y z
N MET A 1 -8.31 9.93 2.84
CA MET A 1 -7.34 9.51 1.80
C MET A 1 -6.85 10.71 0.97
N GLN A 2 -5.55 10.82 0.74
CA GLN A 2 -4.91 11.77 -0.18
C GLN A 2 -3.89 11.03 -1.06
N VAL A 3 -3.75 11.50 -2.30
CA VAL A 3 -2.74 11.00 -3.25
C VAL A 3 -1.85 12.16 -3.67
N ILE A 4 -0.55 12.01 -3.48
CA ILE A 4 0.45 13.00 -3.87
C ILE A 4 1.31 12.38 -4.96
N ASN A 5 1.21 12.94 -6.17
CA ASN A 5 2.02 12.50 -7.29
C ASN A 5 3.39 13.20 -7.25
N LYS A 6 4.46 12.44 -7.04
CA LYS A 6 5.84 12.92 -7.09
C LYS A 6 6.48 12.42 -8.38
N ILE A 7 6.04 12.97 -9.51
CA ILE A 7 6.51 12.62 -10.87
C ILE A 7 8.04 12.67 -10.96
N ASP A 8 8.68 13.69 -10.38
CA ASP A 8 10.13 13.88 -10.42
C ASP A 8 10.91 12.77 -9.68
N GLU A 9 10.26 12.08 -8.75
CA GLU A 9 10.82 10.93 -8.02
C GLU A 9 10.35 9.58 -8.57
N GLY A 10 9.46 9.56 -9.58
CA GLY A 10 8.84 8.34 -10.09
C GLY A 10 7.98 7.62 -9.04
N LYS A 11 7.37 8.36 -8.09
CA LYS A 11 6.61 7.79 -6.96
C LYS A 11 5.23 8.39 -6.84
N ILE A 12 4.29 7.55 -6.39
CA ILE A 12 2.98 7.97 -5.91
C ILE A 12 2.96 7.73 -4.40
N LEU A 13 2.75 8.79 -3.63
CA LEU A 13 2.54 8.68 -2.19
C LEU A 13 1.03 8.62 -1.93
N ILE A 14 0.60 7.56 -1.25
CA ILE A 14 -0.78 7.38 -0.83
C ILE A 14 -0.83 7.54 0.69
N GLU A 15 -1.52 8.57 1.14
CA GLU A 15 -1.83 8.79 2.55
C GLU A 15 -3.25 8.31 2.81
N ALA A 16 -3.37 7.21 3.53
CA ALA A 16 -4.64 6.55 3.81
C ALA A 16 -4.74 6.21 5.30
N GLY A 17 -5.93 6.40 5.87
CA GLY A 17 -6.26 5.79 7.15
C GLY A 17 -6.37 4.26 7.00
N TYR A 18 -6.43 3.56 8.12
CA TYR A 18 -6.52 2.10 8.13
C TYR A 18 -7.76 1.59 7.38
N SER A 19 -8.90 2.26 7.53
CA SER A 19 -10.15 1.96 6.81
C SER A 19 -9.98 2.04 5.30
N GLU A 20 -9.33 3.08 4.79
CA GLU A 20 -9.13 3.26 3.36
C GLU A 20 -8.09 2.29 2.81
N ALA A 21 -7.03 2.01 3.57
CA ALA A 21 -6.05 0.98 3.22
C ALA A 21 -6.70 -0.41 3.10
N HIS A 22 -7.66 -0.72 3.99
CA HIS A 22 -8.42 -1.96 3.92
C HIS A 22 -9.25 -2.06 2.63
N LEU A 23 -10.00 -1.01 2.28
CA LEU A 23 -10.78 -0.97 1.03
C LEU A 23 -9.89 -1.15 -0.21
N ILE A 24 -8.72 -0.52 -0.24
CA ILE A 24 -7.75 -0.70 -1.33
C ILE A 24 -7.26 -2.15 -1.38
N SER A 25 -6.99 -2.76 -0.23
CA SER A 25 -6.59 -4.17 -0.15
C SER A 25 -7.66 -5.12 -0.69
N GLU A 26 -8.95 -4.87 -0.42
CA GLU A 26 -10.06 -5.66 -0.97
C GLU A 26 -10.13 -5.52 -2.49
N ALA A 27 -10.04 -4.29 -3.01
CA ALA A 27 -10.03 -4.05 -4.46
C ALA A 27 -8.86 -4.75 -5.16
N LEU A 28 -7.65 -4.69 -4.59
CA LEU A 28 -6.48 -5.41 -5.10
C LEU A 28 -6.64 -6.93 -5.05
N THR A 29 -7.33 -7.45 -4.03
CA THR A 29 -7.62 -8.89 -3.92
C THR A 29 -8.53 -9.34 -5.06
N MET A 30 -9.58 -8.58 -5.36
CA MET A 30 -10.49 -8.88 -6.49
C MET A 30 -9.77 -8.78 -7.84
N TYR A 31 -8.93 -7.76 -8.01
CA TYR A 31 -8.17 -7.58 -9.24
C TYR A 31 -7.15 -8.70 -9.47
N ARG A 32 -6.49 -9.16 -8.41
CA ARG A 32 -5.59 -10.32 -8.44
C ARG A 32 -6.29 -11.58 -8.93
N LEU A 33 -7.48 -11.88 -8.38
CA LEU A 33 -8.30 -13.02 -8.82
C LEU A 33 -8.68 -12.91 -10.30
N TRP A 34 -8.99 -11.70 -10.77
CA TRP A 34 -9.28 -11.47 -12.19
C TRP A 34 -8.04 -11.73 -13.07
N LEU A 35 -6.86 -11.25 -12.67
CA LEU A 35 -5.61 -11.54 -13.39
C LEU A 35 -5.28 -13.04 -13.42
N GLU A 36 -5.55 -13.78 -12.34
CA GLU A 36 -5.39 -15.24 -12.33
C GLU A 36 -6.25 -15.91 -13.40
N THR A 37 -7.46 -15.39 -13.67
CA THR A 37 -8.33 -15.93 -14.74
C THR A 37 -7.87 -15.57 -16.15
N LEU A 38 -7.20 -14.43 -16.34
CA LEU A 38 -6.75 -13.96 -17.64
C LEU A 38 -5.38 -14.50 -18.05
N HIS A 39 -4.43 -14.48 -17.11
CA HIS A 39 -3.01 -14.74 -17.37
C HIS A 39 -2.51 -16.03 -16.71
N GLY A 40 -3.37 -16.70 -15.94
CA GLY A 40 -2.99 -17.83 -15.10
C GLY A 40 -2.37 -17.39 -13.77
N ARG A 41 -2.20 -18.36 -12.88
CA ARG A 41 -1.64 -18.17 -11.55
C ARG A 41 -0.14 -17.87 -11.64
N ASN A 42 0.37 -16.98 -10.79
CA ASN A 42 1.79 -16.55 -10.77
C ASN A 42 2.24 -15.83 -12.04
N SER A 43 1.33 -15.16 -12.75
CA SER A 43 1.72 -14.18 -13.77
C SER A 43 2.44 -13.01 -13.10
N GLU A 44 3.30 -12.33 -13.85
CA GLU A 44 4.07 -11.21 -13.32
C GLU A 44 3.14 -10.12 -12.76
N GLU A 45 2.06 -9.82 -13.47
CA GLU A 45 1.04 -8.86 -13.09
C GLU A 45 0.33 -9.26 -11.79
N GLU A 46 -0.03 -10.54 -11.66
CA GLU A 46 -0.67 -11.07 -10.45
C GLU A 46 0.24 -10.97 -9.22
N MET A 47 1.53 -11.28 -9.40
CA MET A 47 2.55 -11.15 -8.36
C MET A 47 2.78 -9.69 -7.96
N GLN A 48 2.84 -8.76 -8.93
CA GLN A 48 2.99 -7.32 -8.69
C GLN A 48 1.82 -6.77 -7.85
N ILE A 49 0.59 -7.18 -8.16
CA ILE A 49 -0.60 -6.78 -7.39
C ILE A 49 -0.57 -7.36 -5.97
N GLY A 50 -0.14 -8.62 -5.83
CA GLY A 50 0.07 -9.25 -4.52
C GLY A 50 1.09 -8.48 -3.66
N ALA A 51 2.21 -8.08 -4.24
CA ALA A 51 3.24 -7.30 -3.57
C ALA A 51 2.77 -5.89 -3.19
N LEU A 52 1.99 -5.23 -4.05
CA LEU A 52 1.40 -3.93 -3.76
C LEU A 52 0.43 -4.01 -2.57
N ARG A 53 -0.47 -5.00 -2.56
CA ARG A 53 -1.38 -5.25 -1.43
C ARG A 53 -0.62 -5.47 -0.13
N HIS A 54 0.43 -6.30 -0.16
CA HIS A 54 1.27 -6.53 1.01
C HIS A 54 1.89 -5.23 1.53
N THR A 55 2.40 -4.38 0.65
CA THR A 55 3.01 -3.09 1.00
C THR A 55 2.01 -2.14 1.65
N ILE A 56 0.79 -2.04 1.11
CA ILE A 56 -0.26 -1.17 1.64
C ILE A 56 -0.70 -1.61 3.04
N MET A 57 -0.84 -2.92 3.26
CA MET A 57 -1.27 -3.46 4.56
C MET A 57 -0.15 -3.55 5.59
N ASN A 58 1.11 -3.46 5.15
CA ASN A 58 2.29 -3.51 6.01
C ASN A 58 3.18 -2.29 5.71
N PRO A 59 2.71 -1.06 5.99
CA PRO A 59 3.51 0.12 5.78
C PRO A 59 4.81 -0.02 6.56
N THR A 60 5.94 0.14 5.87
CA THR A 60 7.24 0.12 6.53
C THR A 60 7.26 1.32 7.47
N VAL A 61 7.28 1.08 8.79
CA VAL A 61 7.42 2.16 9.78
C VAL A 61 8.84 2.71 9.70
N LYS A 62 9.14 3.50 8.66
CA LYS A 62 10.32 4.36 8.62
C LYS A 62 9.93 5.69 9.27
N GLY A 63 10.05 5.75 10.59
CA GLY A 63 10.35 7.00 11.29
C GLY A 63 9.19 7.78 11.95
N MET A 64 8.37 7.15 12.80
CA MET A 64 7.63 7.88 13.85
C MET A 64 7.99 7.34 15.24
N CYS A 65 9.28 7.37 15.56
CA CYS A 65 9.77 7.54 16.93
C CYS A 65 10.59 8.82 16.97
N HIS A 66 9.94 9.96 16.75
CA HIS A 66 10.46 11.27 17.14
C HIS A 66 9.27 12.07 17.67
N GLY A 67 9.29 12.36 18.97
CA GLY A 67 8.33 13.28 19.58
C GLY A 67 7.39 12.70 20.64
N MET A 68 7.86 11.84 21.53
CA MET A 68 7.30 11.76 22.90
C MET A 68 8.42 11.78 23.95
N GLU A 69 9.36 12.73 23.82
CA GLU A 69 10.03 13.26 25.02
C GLU A 69 9.09 14.27 25.67
N GLY A 70 8.06 13.75 26.33
CA GLY A 70 7.31 14.51 27.32
C GLY A 70 8.21 14.76 28.51
N LYS A 71 8.71 15.98 28.64
CA LYS A 71 9.32 16.49 29.89
C LYS A 71 8.33 16.28 31.04
N SER A 72 8.56 15.28 31.88
CA SER A 72 8.07 15.30 33.25
C SER A 72 8.86 16.37 34.01
N ARG A 73 8.19 17.49 34.30
CA ARG A 73 8.55 18.34 35.44
C ARG A 73 7.90 17.76 36.69
#